data_AF-A1U5X6-F1
#
_entry.id   AF-A1U5X6-F1
#
_cell.length_a   1.000
_cell.length_b   1.000
_cell.length_c   1.000
_cell.angle_alpha   90.00
_cell.angle_beta   90.00
_cell.angle_gamma   90.00
#
_symmetry.space_group_name_H-M   'P 1'
#
loop_
_entity.id
_entity.type
_entity.pdbx_description
1 polymer ?
#
loop_
_entity_poly.entity_id
_entity_poly.type
_entity_poly.pdbx_seq_one_letter_code
_entity_poly.pdbx_strand_id
1 'polypeptide(L)'
;MTTDKPSSGYYGPKAYDSEHLPQQKRPAPGANPALPWFNQKADRKLPWGHTEDVVPQIIRRRNRPEVLRQFEKNPTPFGDLQSHQRIDHECYRHATAALRTRILLFFSAFGHPILIGIVSIPMLIAVAIAYYHKPSSTDHVDYFIEILWALSWVFVPLIACNLIPTALFKLFPRQLIKPDKGPLWELNRRTGLVTVFHYDKKGTWGKTGQPEEESAPFYEFDAYTSNELIHGGGVVHTLYLAHRYRNILIPIGTLIGKTNPEECYALWDMFQNFMDTSRPLPDIPLWEEHRANDPVTAEHDRRTNRPPRYWRDMDNDTWKQKNDEMALQVLRLNTPGRLDIMRNSWAYSPRPRRQRPVTSRQATE
;
A
#
# COMPACT_ATOMS: atom_id res chain seq x y z
N MET A 1 17.81 -29.10 14.65
CA MET A 1 16.50 -29.17 15.34
C MET A 1 15.44 -29.14 14.26
N THR A 2 14.82 -30.29 14.01
CA THR A 2 13.74 -30.46 13.04
C THR A 2 12.47 -29.82 13.60
N THR A 3 12.09 -28.68 13.05
CA THR A 3 10.78 -28.06 13.32
C THR A 3 9.72 -28.87 12.57
N ASP A 4 8.97 -29.69 13.31
CA ASP A 4 7.76 -30.31 12.77
C ASP A 4 6.81 -29.21 12.26
N LYS A 5 6.58 -29.23 10.94
CA LYS A 5 5.72 -28.29 10.22
C LYS A 5 4.27 -28.56 10.65
N PRO A 6 3.51 -27.56 11.15
CA PRO A 6 2.10 -27.77 11.48
C PRO A 6 1.28 -28.04 10.21
N SER A 7 0.36 -29.03 10.32
CA SER A 7 -0.64 -29.48 9.34
C SER A 7 -0.26 -29.38 7.85
N SER A 8 0.14 -30.52 7.27
CA SER A 8 0.47 -30.70 5.84
C SER A 8 -0.68 -30.44 4.84
N GLY A 9 -1.73 -29.71 5.23
CA GLY A 9 -2.89 -29.41 4.39
C GLY A 9 -3.54 -28.04 4.61
N TYR A 10 -3.01 -27.16 5.47
CA TYR A 10 -3.60 -25.82 5.65
C TYR A 10 -3.31 -24.88 4.47
N TYR A 11 -2.03 -24.80 4.07
CA TYR A 11 -1.59 -24.00 2.93
C TYR A 11 -1.74 -24.78 1.63
N GLY A 12 -2.13 -24.07 0.57
CA GLY A 12 -2.30 -24.61 -0.76
C GLY A 12 -0.97 -24.98 -1.42
N PRO A 13 -0.99 -25.79 -2.48
CA PRO A 13 0.23 -26.31 -3.13
C PRO A 13 1.07 -25.23 -3.83
N LYS A 14 0.51 -24.04 -4.05
CA LYS A 14 1.19 -22.89 -4.66
C LYS A 14 1.61 -21.83 -3.64
N ALA A 15 1.39 -22.09 -2.34
CA ALA A 15 1.82 -21.23 -1.25
C ALA A 15 3.33 -20.97 -1.33
N TYR A 16 3.72 -19.72 -1.08
CA TYR A 16 5.12 -19.35 -1.09
C TYR A 16 5.79 -19.90 0.17
N ASP A 17 6.91 -20.60 -0.02
CA ASP A 17 7.75 -21.16 1.03
C ASP A 17 9.19 -20.80 0.69
N SER A 18 9.81 -19.93 1.48
CA SER A 18 11.17 -19.47 1.19
C SER A 18 12.24 -20.55 1.36
N GLU A 19 11.95 -21.64 2.08
CA GLU A 19 12.84 -22.80 2.23
C GLU A 19 12.74 -23.76 1.03
N HIS A 20 11.59 -23.79 0.35
CA HIS A 20 11.31 -24.71 -0.74
C HIS A 20 10.80 -23.99 -2.00
N LEU A 21 11.71 -23.33 -2.72
CA LEU A 21 11.37 -22.61 -3.95
C LEU A 21 10.97 -23.57 -5.09
N PRO A 22 9.83 -23.35 -5.76
CA PRO A 22 9.47 -24.15 -6.93
C PRO A 22 10.41 -23.85 -8.11
N GLN A 23 10.67 -24.86 -8.93
CA GLN A 23 11.40 -24.66 -10.18
C GLN A 23 10.58 -23.82 -11.15
N GLN A 24 11.22 -22.82 -11.76
CA GLN A 24 10.56 -21.84 -12.61
C GLN A 24 11.23 -21.71 -13.97
N LYS A 25 10.45 -21.44 -15.00
CA LYS A 25 10.99 -21.16 -16.34
C LYS A 25 11.74 -19.84 -16.30
N ARG A 26 12.98 -19.82 -16.80
CA ARG A 26 13.72 -18.57 -16.90
C ARG A 26 12.99 -17.60 -17.85
N PRO A 27 12.67 -16.36 -17.44
CA PRO A 27 12.10 -15.37 -18.35
C PRO A 27 13.13 -15.01 -19.44
N ALA A 28 12.64 -14.68 -20.64
CA ALA A 28 13.53 -14.28 -21.73
C ALA A 28 14.27 -12.98 -21.36
N PRO A 29 15.55 -12.80 -21.75
CA PRO A 29 16.28 -11.56 -21.47
C PRO A 29 15.52 -10.34 -22.03
N GLY A 30 15.26 -9.34 -21.18
CA GLY A 30 14.53 -8.13 -21.55
C GLY A 30 13.00 -8.27 -21.64
N ALA A 31 12.44 -9.46 -21.43
CA ALA A 31 11.01 -9.69 -21.41
C ALA A 31 10.45 -9.53 -20.00
N ASN A 32 10.17 -8.30 -19.59
CA ASN A 32 9.07 -8.09 -18.66
C ASN A 32 7.80 -7.88 -19.51
N PRO A 33 6.89 -8.86 -19.57
CA PRO A 33 5.67 -8.76 -20.35
C PRO A 33 4.70 -7.70 -19.78
N ALA A 34 4.96 -7.17 -18.58
CA ALA A 34 4.29 -5.98 -18.10
C ALA A 34 4.62 -4.79 -19.02
N LEU A 35 3.60 -4.34 -19.75
CA LEU A 35 3.46 -3.11 -20.54
C LEU A 35 4.77 -2.42 -21.01
N PRO A 36 5.00 -2.24 -22.33
CA PRO A 36 6.20 -1.57 -22.87
C PRO A 36 6.52 -0.19 -22.26
N TRP A 37 5.50 0.60 -21.86
CA TRP A 37 5.70 1.88 -21.18
C TRP A 37 6.26 1.73 -19.76
N PHE A 38 5.94 0.63 -19.06
CA PHE A 38 6.42 0.36 -17.71
C PHE A 38 7.90 0.05 -17.73
N ASN A 39 8.38 -0.67 -18.75
CA ASN A 39 9.81 -0.95 -18.91
C ASN A 39 10.67 0.31 -19.10
N GLN A 40 10.07 1.44 -19.50
CA GLN A 40 10.75 2.74 -19.57
C GLN A 40 10.76 3.50 -18.23
N LYS A 41 9.83 3.17 -17.32
CA LYS A 41 9.67 3.83 -16.00
C LYS A 41 10.19 3.01 -14.83
N ALA A 42 10.27 1.70 -14.98
CA ALA A 42 10.79 0.79 -13.98
C ALA A 42 12.30 1.01 -13.86
N ASP A 43 12.72 1.52 -12.71
CA ASP A 43 14.12 1.84 -12.46
C ASP A 43 14.89 0.58 -12.06
N ARG A 44 14.35 -0.16 -11.08
CA ARG A 44 15.07 -1.29 -10.47
C ARG A 44 14.16 -2.42 -10.04
N LYS A 45 14.55 -3.65 -10.39
CA LYS A 45 13.99 -4.88 -9.81
C LYS A 45 14.54 -5.06 -8.38
N LEU A 46 13.66 -5.29 -7.42
CA LEU A 46 14.02 -5.65 -6.05
C LEU A 46 14.29 -7.15 -5.94
N PRO A 47 15.30 -7.57 -5.15
CA PRO A 47 15.62 -8.97 -4.97
C PRO A 47 14.56 -9.68 -4.13
N TRP A 48 14.46 -11.00 -4.30
CA TRP A 48 13.72 -11.88 -3.41
C TRP A 48 14.61 -12.40 -2.28
N GLY A 49 13.99 -12.65 -1.13
CA GLY A 49 14.62 -13.32 0.01
C GLY A 49 15.48 -12.41 0.89
N HIS A 50 16.04 -13.01 1.95
CA HIS A 50 16.80 -12.30 2.98
C HIS A 50 16.08 -11.04 3.50
N THR A 51 14.79 -11.20 3.72
CA THR A 51 13.89 -10.16 4.20
C THR A 51 14.16 -9.82 5.66
N GLU A 52 13.91 -8.56 6.02
CA GLU A 52 13.88 -8.12 7.40
C GLU A 52 12.44 -7.99 7.89
N ASP A 53 12.20 -8.09 9.20
CA ASP A 53 10.88 -7.90 9.81
C ASP A 53 10.55 -6.41 9.95
N VAL A 54 10.41 -5.76 8.79
CA VAL A 54 10.13 -4.32 8.67
C VAL A 54 8.76 -4.06 8.07
N VAL A 55 8.22 -2.88 8.37
CA VAL A 55 6.93 -2.43 7.85
C VAL A 55 6.99 -0.93 7.55
N PRO A 56 6.35 -0.47 6.46
CA PRO A 56 6.26 0.94 6.16
C PRO A 56 5.66 1.79 7.30
N GLN A 57 6.20 2.98 7.52
CA GLN A 57 5.79 3.88 8.59
C GLN A 57 4.32 4.28 8.47
N ILE A 58 3.82 4.46 7.25
CA ILE A 58 2.41 4.81 7.03
C ILE A 58 1.46 3.69 7.46
N ILE A 59 1.84 2.42 7.30
CA ILE A 59 1.05 1.27 7.75
C ILE A 59 1.07 1.22 9.28
N ARG A 60 2.22 1.44 9.94
CA ARG A 60 2.28 1.53 11.40
C ARG A 60 1.47 2.68 11.96
N ARG A 61 1.55 3.86 11.34
CA ARG A 61 0.81 5.06 11.77
C ARG A 61 -0.70 4.87 11.68
N ARG A 62 -1.19 4.10 10.71
CA ARG A 62 -2.62 3.76 10.59
C ARG A 62 -3.10 2.79 11.67
N ASN A 63 -2.21 1.96 12.21
CA ASN A 63 -2.53 0.89 13.16
C ASN A 63 -1.90 1.12 14.55
N ARG A 64 -1.97 2.35 15.06
CA ARG A 64 -1.45 2.67 16.41
C ARG A 64 -2.30 2.00 17.50
N PRO A 65 -1.71 1.63 18.66
CA PRO A 65 -2.44 0.99 19.75
C PRO A 65 -3.69 1.77 20.20
N GLU A 66 -3.60 3.10 20.30
CA GLU A 66 -4.73 3.97 20.63
C GLU A 66 -5.90 3.83 19.65
N VAL A 67 -5.61 3.84 18.34
CA VAL A 67 -6.59 3.71 17.27
C VAL A 67 -7.23 2.31 17.32
N LEU A 68 -6.43 1.27 17.54
CA LEU A 68 -6.93 -0.09 17.68
C LEU A 68 -7.87 -0.24 18.89
N ARG A 69 -7.49 0.30 20.06
CA ARG A 69 -8.33 0.31 21.26
C ARG A 69 -9.62 1.13 21.06
N GLN A 70 -9.56 2.21 20.29
CA GLN A 70 -10.75 2.99 19.94
C GLN A 70 -11.72 2.18 19.08
N PHE A 71 -11.22 1.42 18.10
CA PHE A 71 -12.04 0.52 17.28
C PHE A 71 -12.64 -0.64 18.08
N GLU A 72 -11.95 -1.13 19.12
CA GLU A 72 -12.48 -2.17 20.00
C GLU A 72 -13.61 -1.64 20.90
N LYS A 73 -13.43 -0.46 21.51
CA LYS A 73 -14.43 0.16 22.39
C LYS A 73 -15.67 0.62 21.62
N ASN A 74 -15.44 1.23 20.47
CA ASN A 74 -16.47 1.74 19.59
C ASN A 74 -16.25 1.11 18.21
N PRO A 75 -16.69 -0.15 18.02
CA PRO A 75 -16.68 -0.74 16.69
C PRO A 75 -17.40 0.23 15.79
N THR A 76 -16.71 0.69 14.74
CA THR A 76 -17.32 1.67 13.86
C THR A 76 -18.68 1.17 13.38
N PRO A 77 -19.66 2.05 13.13
CA PRO A 77 -20.89 1.65 12.42
C PRO A 77 -20.60 1.06 11.02
N PHE A 78 -19.33 1.07 10.60
CA PHE A 78 -18.78 0.47 9.40
C PHE A 78 -18.23 -0.96 9.58
N GLY A 79 -18.26 -1.55 10.79
CA GLY A 79 -17.79 -2.93 11.02
C GLY A 79 -18.53 -4.00 10.20
N ASP A 80 -19.81 -3.75 9.90
CA ASP A 80 -20.64 -4.56 9.00
C ASP A 80 -20.72 -4.00 7.56
N LEU A 81 -20.06 -2.88 7.27
CA LEU A 81 -20.01 -2.41 5.90
C LEU A 81 -19.17 -3.42 5.11
N GLN A 82 -19.81 -4.09 4.15
CA GLN A 82 -19.16 -4.96 3.18
C GLN A 82 -18.20 -4.15 2.30
N SER A 83 -17.08 -3.70 2.86
CA SER A 83 -15.96 -3.24 2.08
C SER A 83 -15.39 -4.44 1.36
N HIS A 84 -15.09 -4.28 0.08
CA HIS A 84 -14.34 -5.31 -0.64
C HIS A 84 -12.90 -5.47 -0.13
N GLN A 85 -12.44 -4.61 0.77
CA GLN A 85 -11.17 -4.76 1.47
C GLN A 85 -11.30 -5.85 2.53
N ARG A 86 -10.38 -6.80 2.52
CA ARG A 86 -10.25 -7.88 3.51
C ARG A 86 -8.78 -7.97 3.89
N ILE A 87 -8.47 -7.80 5.16
CA ILE A 87 -7.11 -7.97 5.68
C ILE A 87 -7.23 -8.92 6.85
N ASP A 88 -6.75 -10.14 6.66
CA ASP A 88 -6.65 -11.14 7.72
C ASP A 88 -5.37 -11.97 7.56
N HIS A 89 -5.28 -13.06 8.31
CA HIS A 89 -4.16 -14.00 8.24
C HIS A 89 -4.03 -14.75 6.91
N GLU A 90 -5.11 -14.95 6.15
CA GLU A 90 -5.07 -15.66 4.87
C GLU A 90 -4.87 -14.70 3.70
N CYS A 91 -5.43 -13.49 3.80
CA CYS A 91 -5.73 -12.65 2.66
C CYS A 91 -5.44 -11.17 2.95
N TYR A 92 -4.69 -10.54 2.06
CA TYR A 92 -4.58 -9.08 1.94
C TYR A 92 -5.22 -8.64 0.63
N ARG A 93 -6.48 -8.22 0.68
CA ARG A 93 -7.28 -7.75 -0.44
C ARG A 93 -7.44 -6.24 -0.39
N HIS A 94 -6.99 -5.56 -1.42
CA HIS A 94 -7.10 -4.11 -1.53
C HIS A 94 -8.30 -3.71 -2.37
N ALA A 95 -9.08 -2.75 -1.86
CA ALA A 95 -10.17 -2.11 -2.57
C ALA A 95 -10.11 -0.60 -2.36
N THR A 96 -10.54 0.16 -3.36
CA THR A 96 -10.69 1.61 -3.24
C THR A 96 -12.06 1.97 -2.69
N ALA A 97 -12.13 3.06 -1.92
CA ALA A 97 -13.42 3.66 -1.58
C ALA A 97 -14.09 4.24 -2.85
N ALA A 98 -15.42 4.23 -2.88
CA ALA A 98 -16.18 4.80 -4.00
C ALA A 98 -15.78 6.25 -4.29
N LEU A 99 -15.87 6.64 -5.56
CA LEU A 99 -15.46 7.97 -6.05
C LEU A 99 -16.08 9.11 -5.22
N ARG A 100 -17.36 9.02 -4.88
CA ARG A 100 -18.06 10.01 -4.04
C ARG A 100 -17.45 10.17 -2.65
N THR A 101 -17.01 9.07 -2.02
CA THR A 101 -16.34 9.09 -0.72
C THR A 101 -14.99 9.81 -0.85
N ARG A 102 -14.25 9.51 -1.92
CA ARG A 102 -12.97 10.17 -2.21
C ARG A 102 -13.14 11.66 -2.46
N ILE A 103 -14.20 12.06 -3.17
CA ILE A 103 -14.55 13.46 -3.41
C ILE A 103 -14.87 14.16 -2.08
N LEU A 104 -15.70 13.57 -1.23
CA LEU A 104 -16.03 14.14 0.09
C LEU A 104 -14.79 14.28 0.98
N LEU A 105 -13.91 13.27 1.00
CA LEU A 105 -12.64 13.33 1.72
C LEU A 105 -11.73 14.42 1.16
N PHE A 106 -11.66 14.57 -0.17
CA PHE A 106 -10.91 15.64 -0.83
C PHE A 106 -11.41 17.02 -0.42
N PHE A 107 -12.74 17.24 -0.43
CA PHE A 107 -13.32 18.50 0.04
C PHE A 107 -13.08 18.74 1.54
N SER A 108 -13.16 17.69 2.36
CA SER A 108 -12.91 17.79 3.81
C SER A 108 -11.50 18.27 4.15
N ALA A 109 -10.54 18.04 3.26
CA ALA A 109 -9.16 18.51 3.43
C ALA A 109 -9.06 20.03 3.46
N PHE A 110 -9.85 20.76 2.66
CA PHE A 110 -9.79 22.23 2.58
C PHE A 110 -10.17 22.92 3.89
N GLY A 111 -11.07 22.33 4.68
CA GLY A 111 -11.42 22.85 6.00
C GLY A 111 -10.56 22.29 7.14
N HIS A 112 -9.40 21.70 6.84
CA HIS A 112 -8.47 21.24 7.88
C HIS A 112 -7.88 22.45 8.63
N PRO A 113 -7.79 22.42 9.98
CA PRO A 113 -7.35 23.58 10.78
C PRO A 113 -5.99 24.16 10.36
N ILE A 114 -5.07 23.29 9.92
CA ILE A 114 -3.75 23.72 9.42
C ILE A 114 -3.89 24.59 8.16
N LEU A 115 -4.72 24.19 7.19
CA LEU A 115 -4.93 24.98 5.97
C LEU A 115 -5.64 26.30 6.28
N ILE A 116 -6.64 26.26 7.16
CA ILE A 116 -7.31 27.47 7.66
C ILE A 116 -6.29 28.42 8.30
N GLY A 117 -5.38 27.89 9.13
CA GLY A 117 -4.29 28.67 9.73
C GLY A 117 -3.36 29.31 8.69
N ILE A 118 -2.95 28.55 7.67
CA ILE A 118 -2.09 29.05 6.57
C ILE A 118 -2.78 30.19 5.80
N VAL A 119 -4.09 30.05 5.51
CA VAL A 119 -4.88 31.09 4.82
C VAL A 119 -5.11 32.31 5.73
N SER A 120 -5.20 32.10 7.04
CA SER A 120 -5.45 33.19 8.01
C SER A 120 -4.29 34.17 8.11
N ILE A 121 -3.03 33.71 8.02
CA ILE A 121 -1.85 34.56 8.18
C ILE A 121 -1.79 35.72 7.17
N PRO A 122 -1.82 35.50 5.83
CA PRO A 122 -1.83 36.60 4.87
C PRO A 122 -3.09 37.44 4.97
N MET A 123 -4.21 36.85 5.37
CA MET A 123 -5.47 37.59 5.52
C MET A 123 -5.45 38.54 6.71
N LEU A 124 -4.82 38.16 7.84
CA LEU A 124 -4.60 39.06 8.97
C LEU A 124 -3.72 40.25 8.58
N ILE A 125 -2.69 40.03 7.75
CA ILE A 125 -1.86 41.11 7.21
C ILE A 125 -2.69 42.02 6.30
N ALA A 126 -3.49 41.44 5.39
CA ALA A 126 -4.38 42.21 4.51
C ALA A 126 -5.40 43.04 5.30
N VAL A 127 -5.97 42.47 6.37
CA VAL A 127 -6.88 43.18 7.28
C VAL A 127 -6.18 44.33 8.01
N ALA A 128 -4.95 44.11 8.50
CA ALA A 128 -4.18 45.16 9.16
C ALA A 128 -3.84 46.33 8.21
N ILE A 129 -3.47 46.02 6.97
CA ILE A 129 -3.22 47.04 5.92
C ILE A 129 -4.52 47.78 5.58
N ALA A 130 -5.62 47.04 5.36
CA ALA A 130 -6.92 47.63 5.06
C ALA A 130 -7.35 48.59 6.19
N TYR A 131 -7.22 48.16 7.45
CA TYR A 131 -7.53 48.98 8.61
C TYR A 131 -6.62 50.20 8.77
N TYR A 132 -5.32 50.06 8.45
CA TYR A 132 -4.39 51.20 8.46
C TYR A 132 -4.76 52.26 7.41
N HIS A 133 -5.24 51.84 6.25
CA HIS A 133 -5.70 52.71 5.16
C HIS A 133 -7.19 53.08 5.24
N LYS A 134 -7.85 52.80 6.37
CA LYS A 134 -9.27 53.10 6.57
C LYS A 134 -9.55 54.60 6.34
N PRO A 135 -10.56 54.96 5.52
CA PRO A 135 -10.97 56.35 5.35
C PRO A 135 -11.42 56.97 6.67
N SER A 136 -10.99 58.20 6.96
CA SER A 136 -11.39 58.93 8.18
C SER A 136 -12.88 59.23 8.26
N SER A 137 -13.61 59.15 7.14
CA SER A 137 -15.06 59.39 7.04
C SER A 137 -15.91 58.20 7.48
N THR A 138 -15.36 56.99 7.51
CA THR A 138 -16.12 55.76 7.79
C THR A 138 -16.03 55.44 9.28
N ASP A 139 -17.12 55.00 9.90
CA ASP A 139 -17.09 54.58 11.31
C ASP A 139 -16.28 53.28 11.50
N HIS A 140 -15.74 53.06 12.70
CA HIS A 140 -15.00 51.85 13.03
C HIS A 140 -15.87 50.59 13.03
N VAL A 141 -17.13 50.70 13.46
CA VAL A 141 -18.04 49.55 13.50
C VAL A 141 -18.43 49.14 12.09
N ASP A 142 -18.80 50.09 11.25
CA ASP A 142 -19.19 49.82 9.86
C ASP A 142 -18.03 49.19 9.06
N TYR A 143 -16.83 49.74 9.20
CA TYR A 143 -15.64 49.19 8.54
C TYR A 143 -15.29 47.79 9.05
N PHE A 144 -15.49 47.52 10.34
CA PHE A 144 -15.30 46.18 10.90
C PHE A 144 -16.33 45.17 10.35
N ILE A 145 -17.59 45.58 10.17
CA ILE A 145 -18.63 44.75 9.56
C ILE A 145 -18.26 44.44 8.10
N GLU A 146 -17.77 45.41 7.33
CA GLU A 146 -17.31 45.18 5.95
C GLU A 146 -16.15 44.17 5.89
N ILE A 147 -15.18 44.29 6.80
CA ILE A 147 -14.09 43.32 6.92
C ILE A 147 -14.66 41.92 7.25
N LEU A 148 -15.53 41.80 8.25
CA LEU A 148 -16.13 40.51 8.61
C LEU A 148 -16.90 39.90 7.44
N TRP A 149 -17.64 40.72 6.69
CA TRP A 149 -18.33 40.28 5.49
C TRP A 149 -17.34 39.74 4.44
N ALA A 150 -16.25 40.46 4.18
CA ALA A 150 -15.20 40.00 3.26
C ALA A 150 -14.53 38.70 3.73
N LEU A 151 -14.22 38.59 5.02
CA LEU A 151 -13.65 37.38 5.62
C LEU A 151 -14.62 36.19 5.55
N SER A 152 -15.93 36.43 5.66
CA SER A 152 -16.94 35.37 5.59
C SER A 152 -16.91 34.64 4.24
N TRP A 153 -16.67 35.36 3.13
CA TRP A 153 -16.56 34.77 1.79
C TRP A 153 -15.39 33.78 1.65
N VAL A 154 -14.39 33.87 2.54
CA VAL A 154 -13.24 32.96 2.56
C VAL A 154 -13.45 31.85 3.59
N PHE A 155 -13.76 32.21 4.84
CA PHE A 155 -13.80 31.25 5.93
C PHE A 155 -15.08 30.41 5.98
N VAL A 156 -16.24 30.95 5.59
CA VAL A 156 -17.49 30.17 5.58
C VAL A 156 -17.39 28.98 4.61
N PRO A 157 -16.94 29.14 3.35
CA PRO A 157 -16.73 28.00 2.46
C PRO A 157 -15.70 27.00 3.00
N LEU A 158 -14.57 27.46 3.56
CA LEU A 158 -13.54 26.57 4.11
C LEU A 158 -14.06 25.74 5.29
N ILE A 159 -14.79 26.36 6.22
CA ILE A 159 -15.40 25.65 7.35
C ILE A 159 -16.48 24.68 6.85
N ALA A 160 -17.32 25.12 5.89
CA ALA A 160 -18.33 24.28 5.29
C ALA A 160 -17.73 23.05 4.59
N CYS A 161 -16.58 23.19 3.93
CA CYS A 161 -15.86 22.10 3.29
C CYS A 161 -15.49 20.97 4.26
N ASN A 162 -15.32 21.22 5.57
CA ASN A 162 -15.08 20.17 6.57
C ASN A 162 -16.36 19.75 7.31
N LEU A 163 -17.20 20.70 7.69
CA LEU A 163 -18.41 20.44 8.47
C LEU A 163 -19.41 19.59 7.68
N ILE A 164 -19.62 19.91 6.40
CA ILE A 164 -20.62 19.22 5.55
C ILE A 164 -20.24 17.74 5.36
N PRO A 165 -19.02 17.37 4.90
CA PRO A 165 -18.64 15.95 4.83
C PRO A 165 -18.71 15.23 6.16
N THR A 166 -18.28 15.86 7.26
CA THR A 166 -18.30 15.26 8.60
C THR A 166 -19.74 14.96 9.06
N ALA A 167 -20.66 15.90 8.87
CA ALA A 167 -22.08 15.70 9.16
C ALA A 167 -22.68 14.60 8.27
N LEU A 168 -22.37 14.63 6.97
CA LEU A 168 -22.82 13.62 6.01
C LEU A 168 -22.35 12.21 6.39
N PHE A 169 -21.08 12.02 6.77
CA PHE A 169 -20.57 10.72 7.21
C PHE A 169 -21.21 10.24 8.52
N LYS A 170 -21.57 11.16 9.42
CA LYS A 170 -22.23 10.83 10.69
C LYS A 170 -23.71 10.47 10.49
N LEU A 171 -24.41 11.16 9.59
CA LEU A 171 -25.85 10.98 9.34
C LEU A 171 -26.15 9.86 8.34
N PHE A 172 -25.32 9.69 7.31
CA PHE A 172 -25.54 8.76 6.20
C PHE A 172 -24.32 7.85 5.92
N PRO A 173 -23.77 7.16 6.93
CA PRO A 173 -22.56 6.35 6.78
C PRO A 173 -22.69 5.29 5.67
N ARG A 174 -23.79 4.55 5.67
CA ARG A 174 -24.07 3.45 4.71
C ARG A 174 -24.30 3.97 3.29
N GLN A 175 -24.97 5.11 3.15
CA GLN A 175 -25.28 5.67 1.83
C GLN A 175 -24.10 6.37 1.20
N LEU A 176 -23.04 6.73 1.94
CA LEU A 176 -21.85 7.42 1.41
C LEU A 176 -20.68 6.47 1.24
N ILE A 177 -20.41 5.66 2.25
CA ILE A 177 -19.42 4.58 2.16
C ILE A 177 -20.11 3.39 1.50
N LYS A 178 -20.21 3.41 0.17
CA LYS A 178 -20.43 2.17 -0.57
C LYS A 178 -19.08 1.71 -1.08
N PRO A 179 -18.85 0.39 -1.13
CA PRO A 179 -17.72 -0.13 -1.87
C PRO A 179 -17.74 0.40 -3.31
N ASP A 180 -16.56 0.63 -3.88
CA ASP A 180 -16.42 0.84 -5.32
C ASP A 180 -16.79 -0.45 -6.08
N LYS A 181 -16.60 -0.51 -7.40
CA LYS A 181 -17.02 -1.65 -8.25
C LYS A 181 -16.58 -3.04 -7.75
N GLY A 182 -15.52 -3.13 -6.95
CA GLY A 182 -15.03 -4.36 -6.37
C GLY A 182 -13.59 -4.21 -5.82
N PRO A 183 -12.96 -5.31 -5.36
CA PRO A 183 -11.52 -5.31 -5.04
C PRO A 183 -10.66 -5.06 -6.28
N LEU A 184 -9.48 -4.47 -6.14
CA LEU A 184 -8.55 -4.25 -7.25
C LEU A 184 -7.59 -5.43 -7.42
N TRP A 185 -7.06 -5.91 -6.30
CA TRP A 185 -6.14 -7.03 -6.24
C TRP A 185 -6.16 -7.68 -4.87
N GLU A 186 -5.71 -8.93 -4.81
CA GLU A 186 -5.62 -9.75 -3.61
C GLU A 186 -4.29 -10.51 -3.56
N LEU A 187 -3.67 -10.54 -2.39
CA LEU A 187 -2.58 -11.45 -2.05
C LEU A 187 -3.11 -12.47 -1.05
N ASN A 188 -3.06 -13.76 -1.41
CA ASN A 188 -3.59 -14.82 -0.58
C ASN A 188 -2.47 -15.74 -0.10
N ARG A 189 -2.05 -15.58 1.15
CA ARG A 189 -1.05 -16.40 1.83
C ARG A 189 -1.46 -17.87 1.85
N ARG A 190 -2.74 -18.15 2.09
CA ARG A 190 -3.25 -19.53 2.17
C ARG A 190 -3.12 -20.27 0.85
N THR A 191 -3.53 -19.68 -0.27
CA THR A 191 -3.46 -20.34 -1.59
C THR A 191 -2.11 -20.13 -2.29
N GLY A 192 -1.38 -19.09 -1.91
CA GLY A 192 -0.17 -18.62 -2.59
C GLY A 192 -0.41 -17.80 -3.84
N LEU A 193 -1.67 -17.43 -4.09
CA LEU A 193 -2.06 -16.74 -5.31
C LEU A 193 -2.14 -15.22 -5.12
N VAL A 194 -1.87 -14.53 -6.20
CA VAL A 194 -2.14 -13.11 -6.41
C VAL A 194 -3.24 -13.03 -7.45
N THR A 195 -4.34 -12.37 -7.10
CA THR A 195 -5.50 -12.21 -7.99
C THR A 195 -5.67 -10.73 -8.32
N VAL A 196 -5.86 -10.41 -9.59
CA VAL A 196 -6.20 -9.06 -10.08
C VAL A 196 -7.60 -9.10 -10.65
N PHE A 197 -8.39 -8.07 -10.35
CA PHE A 197 -9.79 -7.99 -10.76
C PHE A 197 -9.97 -6.86 -11.79
N HIS A 198 -10.56 -7.21 -12.93
CA HIS A 198 -10.81 -6.29 -14.04
C HIS A 198 -12.30 -5.98 -14.20
N TYR A 199 -12.63 -4.68 -14.25
CA TYR A 199 -14.00 -4.15 -14.31
C TYR A 199 -14.29 -3.45 -15.64
N ASP A 200 -14.13 -4.16 -16.76
CA ASP A 200 -14.44 -3.61 -18.08
C ASP A 200 -15.95 -3.60 -18.35
N LYS A 201 -16.49 -2.40 -18.63
CA LYS A 201 -17.89 -2.17 -19.02
C LYS A 201 -18.26 -2.88 -20.32
N LYS A 202 -17.31 -3.10 -21.23
CA LYS A 202 -17.56 -3.79 -22.51
C LYS A 202 -17.23 -5.29 -22.44
N GLY A 203 -16.48 -5.70 -21.42
CA GLY A 203 -16.07 -7.08 -21.17
C GLY A 203 -17.08 -7.87 -20.33
N THR A 204 -16.57 -8.87 -19.62
CA THR A 204 -17.35 -9.81 -18.80
C THR A 204 -18.17 -9.11 -17.73
N TRP A 205 -17.61 -8.08 -17.09
CA TRP A 205 -18.28 -7.32 -16.03
C TRP A 205 -19.54 -6.60 -16.52
N GLY A 206 -19.49 -5.96 -17.69
CA GLY A 206 -20.67 -5.30 -18.26
C GLY A 206 -21.81 -6.25 -18.64
N LYS A 207 -21.50 -7.51 -18.95
CA LYS A 207 -22.48 -8.52 -19.39
C LYS A 207 -23.06 -9.33 -18.23
N THR A 208 -22.23 -9.71 -17.26
CA THR A 208 -22.57 -10.67 -16.19
C THR A 208 -22.60 -10.04 -14.80
N GLY A 209 -22.05 -8.83 -14.64
CA GLY A 209 -21.86 -8.19 -13.34
C GLY A 209 -20.68 -8.74 -12.53
N GLN A 210 -20.01 -9.81 -12.98
CA GLN A 210 -18.86 -10.40 -12.30
C GLN A 210 -17.54 -9.88 -12.88
N PRO A 211 -16.54 -9.53 -12.04
CA PRO A 211 -15.24 -9.11 -12.53
C PRO A 211 -14.54 -10.24 -13.26
N GLU A 212 -13.69 -9.88 -14.22
CA GLU A 212 -12.74 -10.83 -14.78
C GLU A 212 -11.55 -10.96 -13.84
N GLU A 213 -11.21 -12.19 -13.46
CA GLU A 213 -10.19 -12.49 -12.47
C GLU A 213 -8.96 -13.11 -13.14
N GLU A 214 -7.81 -12.46 -12.95
CA GLU A 214 -6.51 -13.00 -13.37
C GLU A 214 -5.69 -13.38 -12.15
N SER A 215 -5.45 -14.69 -11.97
CA SER A 215 -4.69 -15.21 -10.83
C SER A 215 -3.36 -15.85 -11.23
N ALA A 216 -2.30 -15.63 -10.44
CA ALA A 216 -1.00 -16.31 -10.57
C ALA A 216 -0.36 -16.61 -9.22
N PRO A 217 0.57 -17.57 -9.12
CA PRO A 217 1.37 -17.75 -7.91
C PRO A 217 2.21 -16.51 -7.59
N PHE A 218 2.32 -16.17 -6.30
CA PHE A 218 3.06 -15.00 -5.81
C PHE A 218 4.53 -15.01 -6.21
N TYR A 219 5.17 -16.17 -6.17
CA TYR A 219 6.57 -16.34 -6.55
C TYR A 219 6.85 -16.04 -8.03
N GLU A 220 5.83 -15.92 -8.89
CA GLU A 220 5.95 -15.53 -10.31
C GLU A 220 5.94 -14.02 -10.53
N PHE A 221 5.73 -13.21 -9.47
CA PHE A 221 5.79 -11.76 -9.55
C PHE A 221 7.19 -11.25 -9.21
N ASP A 222 7.59 -10.17 -9.85
CA ASP A 222 8.81 -9.43 -9.51
C ASP A 222 8.44 -8.02 -9.07
N ALA A 223 9.08 -7.58 -7.98
CA ALA A 223 8.89 -6.25 -7.45
C ALA A 223 9.80 -5.25 -8.17
N TYR A 224 9.24 -4.12 -8.59
CA TYR A 224 9.94 -3.05 -9.29
C TYR A 224 9.63 -1.71 -8.62
N THR A 225 10.64 -0.87 -8.47
CA THR A 225 10.46 0.54 -8.09
C THR A 225 10.48 1.40 -9.34
N SER A 226 9.54 2.35 -9.44
CA SER A 226 9.58 3.41 -10.44
C SER A 226 9.95 4.73 -9.79
N ASN A 227 10.76 5.53 -10.48
CA ASN A 227 11.11 6.89 -10.05
C ASN A 227 10.23 7.88 -10.81
N GLU A 228 9.52 8.73 -10.08
CA GLU A 228 8.73 9.81 -10.65
C GLU A 228 9.28 11.14 -10.17
N LEU A 229 9.60 12.04 -11.11
CA LEU A 229 9.91 13.43 -10.75
C LEU A 229 8.61 14.16 -10.44
N ILE A 230 8.56 14.81 -9.28
CA ILE A 230 7.47 15.71 -8.91
C ILE A 230 7.79 17.14 -9.30
N HIS A 231 6.74 17.93 -9.55
CA HIS A 231 6.84 19.37 -9.76
C HIS A 231 7.44 20.00 -8.49
N GLY A 232 8.72 20.41 -8.57
CA GLY A 232 9.53 20.79 -7.41
C GLY A 232 10.91 20.10 -7.34
N GLY A 233 11.21 19.18 -8.26
CA GLY A 233 12.55 18.58 -8.42
C GLY A 233 12.84 17.38 -7.50
N GLY A 234 11.90 17.02 -6.63
CA GLY A 234 11.98 15.79 -5.84
C GLY A 234 11.74 14.53 -6.67
N VAL A 235 12.35 13.42 -6.27
CA VAL A 235 12.08 12.09 -6.83
C VAL A 235 11.27 11.28 -5.83
N VAL A 236 10.10 10.82 -6.25
CA VAL A 236 9.25 9.94 -5.44
C VAL A 236 9.19 8.55 -6.06
N HIS A 237 9.03 7.55 -5.22
CA HIS A 237 9.10 6.15 -5.59
C HIS A 237 7.73 5.51 -5.41
N THR A 238 7.40 4.60 -6.33
CA THR A 238 6.21 3.75 -6.25
C THR A 238 6.62 2.30 -6.50
N LEU A 239 6.13 1.39 -5.65
CA LEU A 239 6.34 -0.06 -5.79
C LEU A 239 5.29 -0.69 -6.72
N TYR A 240 5.73 -1.56 -7.61
CA TYR A 240 4.88 -2.36 -8.49
C TYR A 240 5.24 -3.83 -8.38
N LEU A 241 4.24 -4.71 -8.47
CA LEU A 241 4.42 -6.14 -8.72
C LEU A 241 4.09 -6.41 -10.19
N ALA A 242 5.06 -6.92 -10.94
CA ALA A 242 4.90 -7.30 -12.33
C ALA A 242 4.99 -8.82 -12.47
N HIS A 243 4.05 -9.44 -13.17
CA HIS A 243 4.10 -10.87 -13.42
C HIS A 243 5.15 -11.21 -14.49
N ARG A 244 5.99 -12.22 -14.24
CA ARG A 244 7.12 -12.57 -15.12
C ARG A 244 6.72 -13.04 -16.51
N TYR A 245 5.54 -13.64 -16.67
CA TYR A 245 5.14 -14.34 -17.91
C TYR A 245 3.89 -13.76 -18.60
N ARG A 246 3.20 -12.82 -17.97
CA ARG A 246 1.90 -12.29 -18.42
C ARG A 246 1.88 -10.78 -18.20
N ASN A 247 1.05 -10.09 -18.96
CA ASN A 247 0.92 -8.64 -18.87
C ASN A 247 0.06 -8.22 -17.66
N ILE A 248 0.52 -8.55 -16.46
CA ILE A 248 -0.14 -8.22 -15.19
C ILE A 248 0.79 -7.30 -14.40
N LEU A 249 0.27 -6.14 -14.01
CA LEU A 249 0.99 -5.11 -13.25
C LEU A 249 0.12 -4.58 -12.13
N ILE A 250 0.60 -4.66 -10.89
CA ILE A 250 -0.12 -4.23 -9.69
C ILE A 250 0.64 -3.06 -9.05
N PRO A 251 0.05 -1.86 -8.96
CA PRO A 251 0.65 -0.70 -8.31
C PRO A 251 0.50 -0.79 -6.78
N ILE A 252 1.18 -1.75 -6.16
CA ILE A 252 1.04 -2.04 -4.72
C ILE A 252 1.52 -0.87 -3.83
N GLY A 253 2.41 -0.02 -4.35
CA GLY A 253 2.86 1.21 -3.70
C GLY A 253 1.74 2.21 -3.40
N THR A 254 0.56 2.07 -4.01
CA THR A 254 -0.63 2.87 -3.66
C THR A 254 -1.03 2.76 -2.19
N LEU A 255 -0.65 1.66 -1.51
CA LEU A 255 -0.88 1.48 -0.07
C LEU A 255 -0.13 2.48 0.79
N ILE A 256 1.09 2.84 0.37
CA ILE A 256 2.00 3.72 1.10
C ILE A 256 2.10 5.12 0.48
N GLY A 257 1.58 5.28 -0.75
CA GLY A 257 1.65 6.52 -1.50
C GLY A 257 3.04 6.74 -2.12
N LYS A 258 3.23 7.94 -2.67
CA LYS A 258 4.51 8.39 -3.23
C LYS A 258 5.47 8.71 -2.09
N THR A 259 6.59 8.01 -2.04
CA THR A 259 7.49 8.08 -0.87
C THR A 259 8.96 7.89 -1.26
N ASN A 260 9.84 7.88 -0.27
CA ASN A 260 11.25 7.48 -0.38
C ASN A 260 11.40 5.98 -0.73
N PRO A 261 12.53 5.56 -1.33
CA PRO A 261 12.69 4.20 -1.80
C PRO A 261 12.71 3.16 -0.67
N GLU A 262 13.18 3.54 0.51
CA GLU A 262 13.29 2.66 1.68
C GLU A 262 11.91 2.16 2.15
N GLU A 263 10.88 3.00 2.09
CA GLU A 263 9.51 2.59 2.41
C GLU A 263 8.95 1.62 1.35
N CYS A 264 9.36 1.74 0.08
CA CYS A 264 9.05 0.73 -0.94
C CYS A 264 9.75 -0.60 -0.65
N TYR A 265 10.99 -0.57 -0.15
CA TYR A 265 11.73 -1.77 0.25
C TYR A 265 11.08 -2.45 1.45
N ALA A 266 10.69 -1.68 2.46
CA ALA A 266 9.96 -2.19 3.62
C ALA A 266 8.61 -2.80 3.23
N LEU A 267 7.89 -2.20 2.28
CA LEU A 267 6.63 -2.75 1.78
C LEU A 267 6.84 -4.10 1.07
N TRP A 268 7.93 -4.22 0.33
CA TRP A 268 8.28 -5.47 -0.35
C TRP A 268 8.67 -6.57 0.65
N ASP A 269 9.51 -6.27 1.63
CA ASP A 269 9.88 -7.21 2.70
C ASP A 269 8.64 -7.64 3.51
N MET A 270 7.77 -6.69 3.87
CA MET A 270 6.51 -6.96 4.59
C MET A 270 5.63 -7.96 3.83
N PHE A 271 5.46 -7.80 2.51
CA PHE A 271 4.63 -8.73 1.73
C PHE A 271 5.31 -10.06 1.44
N GLN A 272 6.63 -10.10 1.27
CA GLN A 272 7.35 -11.37 1.21
C GLN A 272 7.16 -12.16 2.52
N ASN A 273 7.34 -11.52 3.68
CA ASN A 273 7.12 -12.15 4.99
C ASN A 273 5.66 -12.56 5.20
N PHE A 274 4.71 -11.73 4.78
CA PHE A 274 3.29 -12.07 4.84
C PHE A 274 2.92 -13.26 3.95
N MET A 275 3.52 -13.40 2.77
CA MET A 275 3.20 -14.51 1.87
C MET A 275 4.00 -15.79 2.18
N ASP A 276 5.11 -15.68 2.90
CA ASP A 276 5.99 -16.80 3.24
C ASP A 276 5.40 -17.67 4.35
N THR A 277 4.98 -18.88 3.98
CA THR A 277 4.38 -19.87 4.86
C THR A 277 5.38 -20.66 5.70
N SER A 278 6.69 -20.50 5.44
CA SER A 278 7.74 -21.09 6.30
C SER A 278 7.94 -20.31 7.60
N ARG A 279 7.43 -19.07 7.68
CA ARG A 279 7.61 -18.14 8.80
C ARG A 279 6.27 -17.72 9.39
N PRO A 280 6.22 -17.29 10.67
CA PRO A 280 5.01 -16.67 11.22
C PRO A 280 4.64 -15.40 10.46
N LEU A 281 3.38 -14.97 10.57
CA LEU A 281 2.94 -13.66 10.11
C LEU A 281 3.83 -12.56 10.68
N PRO A 282 4.05 -11.45 9.94
CA PRO A 282 4.82 -10.33 10.46
C PRO A 282 4.24 -9.83 11.78
N ASP A 283 5.09 -9.65 12.79
CA ASP A 283 4.65 -9.17 14.11
C ASP A 283 4.43 -7.65 14.09
N ILE A 284 3.29 -7.25 13.55
CA ILE A 284 2.85 -5.87 13.47
C ILE A 284 1.39 -5.75 13.95
N PRO A 285 0.96 -4.55 14.40
CA PRO A 285 -0.38 -4.37 14.94
C PRO A 285 -1.51 -4.72 13.94
N LEU A 286 -1.23 -4.65 12.63
CA LEU A 286 -2.20 -4.92 11.57
C LEU A 286 -2.75 -6.36 11.59
N TRP A 287 -1.90 -7.35 11.89
CA TRP A 287 -2.29 -8.76 11.86
C TRP A 287 -2.48 -9.37 13.25
N GLU A 288 -2.29 -8.59 14.32
CA GLU A 288 -2.31 -9.08 15.70
C GLU A 288 -3.54 -9.93 16.02
N GLU A 289 -4.74 -9.44 15.66
CA GLU A 289 -5.99 -10.14 15.96
C GLU A 289 -6.17 -11.47 15.21
N HIS A 290 -5.43 -11.66 14.12
CA HIS A 290 -5.52 -12.85 13.28
C HIS A 290 -4.38 -13.84 13.49
N ARG A 291 -3.37 -13.50 14.31
CA ARG A 291 -2.18 -14.35 14.52
C ARG A 291 -2.54 -15.76 15.02
N ALA A 292 -3.53 -15.87 15.91
CA ALA A 292 -3.99 -17.14 16.45
C ALA A 292 -4.66 -18.06 15.41
N ASN A 293 -5.11 -17.50 14.27
CA ASN A 293 -5.80 -18.25 13.22
C ASN A 293 -4.83 -18.89 12.22
N ASP A 294 -3.62 -18.35 12.06
CA ASP A 294 -2.58 -18.94 11.20
C ASP A 294 -1.81 -20.02 11.98
N PRO A 295 -1.76 -21.27 11.51
CA PRO A 295 -1.22 -22.38 12.29
C PRO A 295 0.29 -22.27 12.55
N VAL A 296 1.07 -21.73 11.60
CA VAL A 296 2.52 -21.51 11.77
C VAL A 296 2.76 -20.41 12.79
N THR A 297 1.98 -19.34 12.71
CA THR A 297 2.04 -18.21 13.65
C THR A 297 1.59 -18.61 15.04
N ALA A 298 0.48 -19.33 15.18
CA ALA A 298 -0.04 -19.77 16.46
C ALA A 298 0.94 -20.69 17.21
N GLU A 299 1.60 -21.60 16.49
CA GLU A 299 2.62 -22.46 17.07
C GLU A 299 3.89 -21.68 17.43
N HIS A 300 4.31 -20.73 16.59
CA HIS A 300 5.43 -19.84 16.90
C HIS A 300 5.15 -19.00 18.17
N ASP A 301 3.97 -18.38 18.25
CA ASP A 301 3.56 -17.53 19.38
C ASP A 301 3.44 -18.34 20.68
N ARG A 302 2.98 -19.60 20.61
CA ARG A 302 2.96 -20.53 21.75
C ARG A 302 4.37 -20.84 22.24
N ARG A 303 5.33 -21.08 21.33
CA ARG A 303 6.73 -21.40 21.69
C ARG A 303 7.46 -20.21 22.29
N THR A 304 7.21 -19.00 21.79
CA THR A 304 7.85 -17.77 22.28
C THR A 304 7.10 -17.13 23.46
N ASN A 305 5.94 -17.69 23.83
CA ASN A 305 5.05 -17.17 24.86
C ASN A 305 4.64 -15.70 24.59
N ARG A 306 4.38 -15.38 23.31
CA ARG A 306 3.97 -14.03 22.88
C ARG A 306 2.57 -13.71 23.42
N PRO A 307 2.36 -12.56 24.09
CA PRO A 307 1.03 -12.13 24.51
C PRO A 307 0.10 -11.92 23.29
N PRO A 308 -1.16 -12.40 23.32
CA PRO A 308 -2.10 -12.20 22.20
C PRO A 308 -2.37 -10.73 21.85
N ARG A 309 -2.39 -9.85 22.87
CA ARG A 309 -2.67 -8.40 22.74
C ARG A 309 -1.40 -7.53 22.88
N TYR A 310 -0.26 -8.03 22.41
CA TYR A 310 1.06 -7.41 22.59
C TYR A 310 1.11 -5.93 22.14
N TRP A 311 0.64 -5.62 20.94
CA TRP A 311 0.62 -4.26 20.39
C TRP A 311 -0.53 -3.43 20.94
N ARG A 312 -1.74 -4.02 21.02
CA ARG A 312 -2.96 -3.30 21.41
C ARG A 312 -2.92 -2.78 22.83
N ASP A 313 -2.32 -3.53 23.76
CA ASP A 313 -2.22 -3.14 25.17
C ASP A 313 -0.91 -2.40 25.49
N MET A 314 -0.04 -2.20 24.49
CA MET A 314 1.19 -1.42 24.63
C MET A 314 0.89 0.05 24.97
N ASP A 315 1.67 0.61 25.90
CA ASP A 315 1.60 2.03 26.25
C ASP A 315 2.17 2.92 25.14
N ASN A 316 1.82 4.21 25.18
CA ASN A 316 2.16 5.13 24.10
C ASN A 316 3.65 5.44 24.01
N ASP A 317 4.39 5.45 25.12
CA ASP A 317 5.82 5.78 25.14
C ASP A 317 6.64 4.62 24.58
N THR A 318 6.35 3.39 25.02
CA THR A 318 6.93 2.17 24.46
C THR A 318 6.61 2.03 22.97
N TRP A 319 5.35 2.30 22.58
CA TRP A 319 4.96 2.29 21.18
C TRP A 319 5.75 3.31 20.36
N LYS A 320 5.93 4.53 20.88
CA LYS A 320 6.72 5.57 20.22
C LYS A 320 8.15 5.11 20.00
N GLN A 321 8.80 4.57 21.04
CA GLN A 321 10.15 4.03 20.94
C GLN A 321 10.23 2.93 19.87
N LYS A 322 9.33 1.94 19.89
CA LYS A 322 9.29 0.86 18.89
C LYS A 322 9.04 1.37 17.48
N ASN A 323 8.23 2.42 17.34
CA ASN A 323 7.97 3.03 16.05
C ASN A 323 9.20 3.78 15.51
N ASP A 324 9.93 4.48 16.38
CA ASP A 324 11.17 5.19 16.04
C ASP A 324 12.29 4.19 15.69
N GLU A 325 12.42 3.09 16.44
CA GLU A 325 13.32 1.96 16.12
C GLU A 325 13.02 1.38 14.73
N MET A 326 11.74 1.10 14.43
CA MET A 326 11.33 0.63 13.10
C MET A 326 11.64 1.65 12.01
N ALA A 327 11.43 2.94 12.25
CA ALA A 327 11.72 3.99 11.27
C ALA A 327 13.20 4.00 10.91
N LEU A 328 14.08 3.88 11.92
CA LEU A 328 15.51 3.77 11.71
C LEU A 328 15.91 2.49 10.97
N GLN A 329 15.25 1.36 11.26
CA GLN A 329 15.49 0.12 10.54
C GLN A 329 15.11 0.23 9.06
N VAL A 330 13.94 0.79 8.76
CA VAL A 330 13.50 1.05 7.37
C VAL A 330 14.52 1.92 6.64
N LEU A 331 14.99 3.00 7.26
CA LEU A 331 16.01 3.88 6.67
C LEU A 331 17.37 3.21 6.43
N ARG A 332 17.65 2.10 7.13
CA ARG A 332 18.90 1.34 7.00
C ARG A 332 18.81 0.18 6.00
N LEU A 333 17.64 -0.07 5.42
CA LEU A 333 17.43 -1.16 4.47
C LEU A 333 18.33 -0.99 3.24
N ASN A 334 19.28 -1.91 3.09
CA ASN A 334 20.05 -2.05 1.86
C ASN A 334 19.51 -3.21 1.00
N THR A 335 18.19 -3.26 0.84
CA THR A 335 17.49 -4.23 -0.03
C THR A 335 18.11 -4.33 -1.41
N PRO A 336 18.52 -3.24 -2.09
CA PRO A 336 19.04 -3.34 -3.44
C PRO A 336 20.39 -4.08 -3.54
N GLY A 337 21.17 -4.12 -2.46
CA GLY A 337 22.42 -4.87 -2.36
C GLY A 337 22.27 -6.36 -2.01
N ARG A 338 21.05 -6.83 -1.70
CA ARG A 338 20.80 -8.22 -1.28
C ARG A 338 20.87 -9.19 -2.47
N LEU A 339 21.26 -10.44 -2.17
CA LEU A 339 21.23 -11.53 -3.14
C LEU A 339 19.79 -11.95 -3.42
N ASP A 340 19.45 -12.07 -4.71
CA ASP A 340 18.13 -12.52 -5.15
C ASP A 340 18.06 -14.06 -5.13
N ILE A 341 17.37 -14.63 -4.16
CA ILE A 341 17.26 -16.10 -3.98
C ILE A 341 16.53 -16.76 -5.15
N MET A 342 15.66 -16.03 -5.87
CA MET A 342 14.89 -16.60 -6.98
C MET A 342 15.78 -16.97 -8.18
N ARG A 343 17.01 -16.43 -8.27
CA ARG A 343 17.97 -16.84 -9.31
C ARG A 343 18.31 -18.33 -9.26
N ASN A 344 18.27 -18.93 -8.07
CA ASN A 344 18.59 -20.34 -7.87
C ASN A 344 17.42 -21.27 -8.24
N SER A 345 16.20 -20.72 -8.36
CA SER A 345 14.98 -21.46 -8.70
C SER A 345 14.76 -21.66 -10.20
N TRP A 346 15.61 -21.06 -11.05
CA TRP A 346 15.43 -21.13 -12.50
C TRP A 346 15.84 -22.50 -13.05
N ALA A 347 14.92 -23.13 -13.77
CA ALA A 347 15.21 -24.33 -14.54
C ALA A 347 16.34 -24.05 -15.53
N TYR A 348 17.34 -24.94 -15.55
CA TYR A 348 18.47 -24.84 -16.47
C TYR A 348 17.96 -24.91 -17.92
N SER A 349 18.00 -23.78 -18.62
CA SER A 349 17.77 -23.73 -20.07
C SER A 349 19.15 -23.72 -20.74
N PRO A 350 19.50 -24.73 -21.56
CA PRO A 350 20.74 -24.71 -22.33
C PRO A 350 20.79 -23.41 -23.14
N ARG A 351 21.86 -22.62 -22.98
CA ARG A 351 22.08 -21.47 -23.87
C ARG A 351 22.13 -22.01 -25.30
N PRO A 352 21.37 -21.45 -26.27
CA PRO A 352 21.56 -21.79 -27.66
C PRO A 352 23.02 -21.52 -28.00
N ARG A 353 23.76 -22.57 -28.36
CA ARG A 353 25.14 -22.45 -28.83
C ARG A 353 25.07 -21.51 -30.02
N ARG A 354 25.73 -20.33 -29.97
CA ARG A 354 25.91 -19.49 -31.14
C ARG A 354 26.56 -20.37 -32.21
N GLN A 355 25.81 -20.81 -33.20
CA GLN A 355 26.37 -21.42 -34.38
C GLN A 355 27.20 -20.31 -35.05
N ARG A 356 28.53 -20.47 -35.05
CA ARG A 356 29.37 -19.61 -35.88
C ARG A 356 28.92 -19.81 -37.33
N PRO A 357 28.74 -18.75 -38.12
CA PRO A 357 28.47 -18.92 -39.54
C PRO A 357 29.63 -19.71 -40.14
N VAL A 358 29.32 -20.84 -40.79
CA VAL A 358 30.29 -21.57 -41.59
C VAL A 358 30.56 -20.70 -42.80
N THR A 359 31.68 -19.98 -42.80
CA THR A 359 32.19 -19.28 -43.99
C THR A 359 32.58 -20.34 -45.02
N SER A 360 31.72 -20.60 -45.98
CA SER A 360 32.07 -21.31 -47.21
C SER A 360 33.06 -20.45 -47.99
N ARG A 361 34.35 -20.82 -47.93
CA ARG A 361 35.34 -20.35 -48.90
C ARG A 361 35.04 -21.06 -50.22
N GLN A 362 34.41 -20.36 -51.15
CA GLN A 362 34.50 -20.72 -52.56
C GLN A 362 35.91 -20.35 -53.03
N ALA A 363 36.68 -21.37 -53.43
CA ALA A 363 37.90 -21.18 -54.19
C ALA A 363 37.50 -20.83 -55.63
N THR A 364 37.93 -19.68 -56.09
CA THR A 364 38.01 -19.30 -57.50
C THR A 364 39.17 -20.06 -58.13
N GLU A 365 38.89 -20.85 -59.16
CA GLU A 365 39.81 -21.09 -60.28
C GLU A 365 39.57 -20.03 -61.37
#